data_AF-A0A1F8QYE9-F1
#
_entry.id   AF-A0A1F8QYE9-F1
#
_cell.length_a   1.000
_cell.length_b   1.000
_cell.length_c   1.000
_cell.angle_alpha   90.00
_cell.angle_beta   90.00
_cell.angle_gamma   90.00
#
_symmetry.space_group_name_H-M   'P 1'
#
loop_
_entity.id
_entity.type
_entity.pdbx_description
1 polymer ?
#
loop_
_entity_poly.entity_id
_entity_poly.type
_entity_poly.pdbx_seq_one_letter_code
_entity_poly.pdbx_strand_id
1 'polypeptide(L)'
;MLHSPGATTASGAPKGDAEYLVELVEETKRVFGLDHLGYVLFDKGFWSQAHFRQLDAAGEILVTPGKNFATVKAAVAQVPRSAWQRVLPNERVADTTLELGGRAFRLVAWKKLGWRVVREADGRPRRDAKGKVVYRAAPVVFTYLTNLSADEFDPDQIVALYSRRWGVEDFFEQTNNQYGLGRFPATDLALVKVHIALTLIGYLLLRQFQQLAAEWTEQAEYATMELRRFSRDFLRAPLNWLRWRRTHSPGQRAPRLRPRHLGFVDGLLNLDG
;
A
#
# COMPACT_ATOMS: atom_id res chain seq x y z
N MET A 1 -34.10 3.36 23.59
CA MET A 1 -34.47 2.42 22.52
C MET A 1 -33.21 2.08 21.74
N LEU A 2 -32.55 0.97 22.10
CA LEU A 2 -31.36 0.50 21.41
C LEU A 2 -31.83 -0.36 20.23
N HIS A 3 -31.58 0.09 19.00
CA HIS A 3 -31.81 -0.72 17.81
C HIS A 3 -31.01 -2.02 17.93
N SER A 4 -31.70 -3.16 17.98
CA SER A 4 -31.08 -4.46 17.78
C SER A 4 -30.39 -4.44 16.41
N PRO A 5 -29.06 -4.68 16.32
CA PRO A 5 -28.43 -4.85 15.04
C PRO A 5 -28.89 -6.20 14.49
N GLY A 6 -29.80 -6.17 13.51
CA GLY A 6 -30.06 -7.35 12.70
C GLY A 6 -28.73 -7.82 12.12
N ALA A 7 -28.37 -9.07 12.41
CA ALA A 7 -27.21 -9.71 11.80
C ALA A 7 -27.31 -9.48 10.29
N THR A 8 -26.31 -8.80 9.71
CA THR A 8 -26.22 -8.63 8.26
C THR A 8 -25.97 -10.02 7.69
N THR A 9 -27.04 -10.73 7.33
CA THR A 9 -26.94 -11.93 6.50
C THR A 9 -26.28 -11.50 5.20
N ALA A 10 -25.11 -12.03 4.90
CA ALA A 10 -24.46 -11.83 3.61
C ALA A 10 -25.37 -12.45 2.53
N SER A 11 -26.30 -11.64 2.01
CA SER A 11 -27.23 -12.04 0.96
C SER A 11 -26.54 -11.82 -0.38
N GLY A 12 -25.84 -12.83 -0.86
CA GLY A 12 -25.23 -12.84 -2.18
C GLY A 12 -24.01 -13.73 -2.24
N ALA A 13 -23.78 -14.36 -3.39
CA ALA A 13 -22.48 -14.93 -3.68
C ALA A 13 -21.41 -13.83 -3.53
N PRO A 14 -20.21 -14.16 -3.00
CA PRO A 14 -19.15 -13.17 -2.84
C PRO A 14 -18.84 -12.57 -4.22
N LYS A 15 -19.13 -11.27 -4.36
CA LYS A 15 -18.76 -10.47 -5.53
C LYS A 15 -17.25 -10.55 -5.73
N GLY A 16 -16.78 -10.67 -6.97
CA GLY A 16 -15.34 -10.62 -7.26
C GLY A 16 -14.77 -9.23 -6.97
N ASP A 17 -13.48 -9.13 -6.62
CA ASP A 17 -12.83 -7.85 -6.27
C ASP A 17 -13.10 -6.73 -7.28
N ALA A 18 -13.09 -7.07 -8.57
CA ALA A 18 -13.38 -6.13 -9.65
C ALA A 18 -14.74 -5.41 -9.49
N GLU A 19 -15.76 -6.08 -8.97
CA GLU A 19 -17.12 -5.53 -8.79
C GLU A 19 -17.17 -4.42 -7.73
N TYR A 20 -16.22 -4.39 -6.80
CA TYR A 20 -16.15 -3.35 -5.77
C TYR A 20 -15.42 -2.09 -6.23
N LEU A 21 -14.68 -2.11 -7.35
CA LEU A 21 -13.81 -0.99 -7.72
C LEU A 21 -14.59 0.34 -7.84
N VAL A 22 -15.70 0.32 -8.58
CA VAL A 22 -16.51 1.52 -8.84
C VAL A 22 -17.25 1.93 -7.57
N GLU A 23 -17.79 0.96 -6.82
CA GLU A 23 -18.44 1.21 -5.53
C GLU A 23 -17.49 1.90 -4.55
N LEU A 24 -16.25 1.43 -4.44
CA LEU A 24 -15.22 2.02 -3.59
C LEU A 24 -14.85 3.44 -4.01
N VAL A 25 -14.74 3.70 -5.31
CA VAL A 25 -14.43 5.04 -5.84
C VAL A 25 -15.56 6.03 -5.51
N GLU A 26 -16.81 5.65 -5.78
CA GLU A 26 -17.98 6.49 -5.50
C GLU A 26 -18.20 6.69 -3.99
N GLU A 27 -18.03 5.64 -3.19
CA GLU A 27 -18.12 5.72 -1.73
C GLU A 27 -17.06 6.69 -1.19
N THR A 28 -15.82 6.58 -1.67
CA THR A 28 -14.69 7.46 -1.28
C THR A 28 -14.99 8.91 -1.63
N LYS A 29 -15.41 9.19 -2.87
CA LYS A 29 -15.79 10.54 -3.29
C LYS A 29 -16.85 11.15 -2.39
N ARG A 30 -17.91 10.39 -2.11
CA ARG A 30 -19.00 10.83 -1.23
C ARG A 30 -18.55 11.07 0.22
N VAL A 31 -17.70 10.21 0.78
CA VAL A 31 -17.19 10.37 2.15
C VAL A 31 -16.32 11.62 2.28
N PHE A 32 -15.47 11.88 1.29
CA PHE A 32 -14.53 13.02 1.32
C PHE A 32 -15.09 14.30 0.67
N GLY A 33 -16.30 14.26 0.09
CA GLY A 33 -16.89 15.40 -0.62
C GLY A 33 -16.08 15.81 -1.85
N LEU A 34 -15.56 14.84 -2.60
CA LEU A 34 -14.71 15.06 -3.78
C LEU A 34 -15.49 14.79 -5.06
N ASP A 35 -15.29 15.64 -6.08
CA ASP A 35 -15.80 15.39 -7.43
C ASP A 35 -14.97 14.33 -8.17
N HIS A 36 -13.65 14.32 -7.92
CA HIS A 36 -12.67 13.39 -8.50
C HIS A 36 -11.63 12.97 -7.45
N LEU A 37 -11.13 11.74 -7.54
CA LEU A 37 -10.08 11.24 -6.62
C LEU A 37 -8.66 11.63 -7.04
N GLY A 38 -8.51 12.22 -8.23
CA GLY A 38 -7.21 12.45 -8.84
C GLY A 38 -6.70 11.17 -9.49
N TYR A 39 -6.01 10.30 -8.73
CA TYR A 39 -5.41 9.07 -9.25
C TYR A 39 -5.94 7.81 -8.55
N VAL A 40 -6.45 6.87 -9.33
CA VAL A 40 -6.96 5.57 -8.87
C VAL A 40 -5.96 4.47 -9.23
N LEU A 41 -5.20 4.00 -8.24
CA LEU A 41 -4.15 2.97 -8.42
C LEU A 41 -4.64 1.62 -7.89
N PHE A 42 -4.70 0.59 -8.73
CA PHE A 42 -5.22 -0.72 -8.32
C PHE A 42 -4.55 -1.89 -9.04
N ASP A 43 -4.53 -3.05 -8.39
CA ASP A 43 -3.88 -4.26 -8.91
C ASP A 43 -4.74 -5.04 -9.93
N LYS A 44 -4.13 -6.03 -10.59
CA LYS A 44 -4.73 -6.91 -11.61
C LYS A 44 -5.98 -7.66 -11.14
N GLY A 45 -6.18 -7.79 -9.82
CA GLY A 45 -7.39 -8.38 -9.22
C GLY A 45 -8.66 -7.62 -9.61
N PHE A 46 -8.56 -6.29 -9.79
CA PHE A 46 -9.68 -5.42 -10.15
C PHE A 46 -9.90 -5.29 -11.66
N TRP A 47 -9.27 -6.14 -12.48
CA TRP A 47 -9.30 -6.00 -13.93
C TRP A 47 -10.72 -6.20 -14.51
N SER A 48 -11.33 -5.12 -15.01
CA SER A 48 -12.61 -5.12 -15.71
C SER A 48 -12.67 -4.00 -16.75
N GLN A 49 -12.81 -4.37 -18.03
CA GLN A 49 -12.93 -3.38 -19.12
C GLN A 49 -14.18 -2.50 -18.98
N ALA A 50 -15.25 -3.04 -18.39
CA ALA A 50 -16.46 -2.28 -18.11
C ALA A 50 -16.20 -1.19 -17.06
N HIS A 51 -15.49 -1.52 -15.98
CA HIS A 51 -15.19 -0.57 -14.92
C HIS A 51 -14.15 0.47 -15.35
N PHE A 52 -13.16 0.08 -16.17
CA PHE A 52 -12.19 1.04 -16.70
C PHE A 52 -12.87 2.11 -17.54
N ARG A 53 -13.84 1.72 -18.38
CA ARG A 53 -14.66 2.64 -19.16
C ARG A 53 -15.53 3.53 -18.29
N GLN A 54 -16.09 3.00 -17.20
CA GLN A 54 -16.90 3.79 -16.26
C GLN A 54 -16.05 4.85 -15.55
N LEU A 55 -14.87 4.47 -15.04
CA LEU A 55 -13.94 5.40 -14.41
C LEU A 55 -13.44 6.47 -15.40
N ASP A 56 -13.06 6.07 -16.61
CA ASP A 56 -12.65 6.98 -17.67
C ASP A 56 -13.77 7.97 -18.05
N ALA A 57 -15.00 7.47 -18.21
CA ALA A 57 -16.16 8.32 -18.50
C ALA A 57 -16.52 9.28 -17.35
N ALA A 58 -16.17 8.91 -16.11
CA ALA A 58 -16.32 9.76 -14.93
C ALA A 58 -15.17 10.78 -14.75
N GLY A 59 -14.17 10.77 -15.65
CA GLY A 59 -13.01 11.67 -15.59
C GLY A 59 -11.96 11.26 -14.56
N GLU A 60 -12.03 10.04 -14.01
CA GLU A 60 -11.02 9.53 -13.09
C GLU A 60 -9.77 9.08 -13.84
N ILE A 61 -8.59 9.40 -13.29
CA ILE A 61 -7.33 8.91 -13.84
C ILE A 61 -7.01 7.56 -13.20
N LEU A 62 -6.78 6.54 -14.02
CA LEU A 62 -6.47 5.20 -13.55
C LEU A 62 -5.07 4.75 -13.94
N VAL A 63 -4.43 3.98 -13.07
CA VAL A 63 -3.21 3.22 -13.39
C VAL A 63 -3.30 1.82 -12.80
N THR A 64 -3.19 0.81 -13.65
CA THR A 64 -3.24 -0.60 -13.23
C THR A 64 -2.27 -1.45 -14.03
N PRO A 65 -1.73 -2.55 -13.49
CA PRO A 65 -0.86 -3.41 -14.28
C PRO A 65 -1.64 -4.14 -15.38
N GLY A 66 -1.01 -4.29 -16.55
CA GLY A 66 -1.57 -5.09 -17.63
C GLY A 66 -1.74 -6.57 -17.23
N LYS A 67 -2.96 -7.10 -17.40
CA LYS A 67 -3.23 -8.54 -17.21
C LYS A 67 -2.65 -9.35 -18.37
N ASN A 68 -2.28 -10.60 -18.11
CA ASN A 68 -1.56 -11.45 -19.07
C ASN A 68 -2.46 -12.02 -20.19
N PHE A 69 -3.34 -11.19 -20.75
CA PHE A 69 -4.25 -11.54 -21.83
C PHE A 69 -3.60 -11.45 -23.21
N ALA A 70 -4.17 -12.14 -24.19
CA ALA A 70 -3.65 -12.18 -25.55
C ALA A 70 -3.55 -10.77 -26.17
N THR A 71 -4.51 -9.89 -25.89
CA THR A 71 -4.53 -8.50 -26.37
C THR A 71 -3.34 -7.69 -25.85
N VAL A 72 -3.11 -7.70 -24.52
CA VAL A 72 -1.96 -7.04 -23.89
C VAL A 72 -0.65 -7.62 -24.41
N LYS A 73 -0.56 -8.95 -24.55
CA LYS A 73 0.63 -9.61 -25.11
C LYS A 73 0.88 -9.19 -26.55
N ALA A 74 -0.15 -9.15 -27.38
CA ALA A 74 -0.04 -8.77 -28.79
C ALA A 74 0.45 -7.32 -28.94
N ALA A 75 -0.07 -6.41 -28.12
CA ALA A 75 0.39 -5.01 -28.09
C ALA A 75 1.88 -4.89 -27.75
N VAL A 76 2.39 -5.68 -26.80
CA VAL A 76 3.82 -5.66 -26.44
C VAL A 76 4.69 -6.49 -27.38
N ALA A 77 4.15 -7.52 -28.03
CA ALA A 77 4.90 -8.39 -28.94
C ALA A 77 5.43 -7.68 -30.19
N GLN A 78 4.92 -6.48 -30.48
CA GLN A 78 5.43 -5.62 -31.55
C GLN A 78 6.86 -5.14 -31.30
N VAL A 79 7.37 -5.22 -30.05
CA VAL A 79 8.75 -4.86 -29.73
C VAL A 79 9.70 -5.98 -30.18
N PRO A 80 10.64 -5.70 -31.11
CA PRO A 80 11.57 -6.71 -31.59
C PRO A 80 12.43 -7.28 -30.45
N ARG A 81 12.69 -8.60 -30.49
CA ARG A 81 13.53 -9.28 -29.48
C ARG A 81 14.94 -8.70 -29.38
N SER A 82 15.47 -8.15 -30.48
CA SER A 82 16.77 -7.45 -30.51
C SER A 82 16.75 -6.14 -29.72
N ALA A 83 15.66 -5.37 -29.79
CA ALA A 83 15.47 -4.17 -28.98
C ALA A 83 15.40 -4.54 -27.49
N TRP A 84 14.66 -5.60 -27.15
CA TRP A 84 14.57 -6.11 -25.78
C TRP A 84 15.91 -6.51 -25.16
N GLN A 85 16.84 -7.06 -25.96
CA GLN A 85 18.17 -7.46 -25.48
C GLN A 85 19.07 -6.27 -25.14
N ARG A 86 18.87 -5.13 -25.82
CA ARG A 86 19.67 -3.91 -25.63
C ARG A 86 19.23 -3.08 -24.42
N VAL A 87 17.96 -3.14 -24.04
CA VAL A 87 17.39 -2.44 -22.89
C VAL A 87 17.89 -3.08 -21.58
N LEU A 88 18.36 -2.27 -20.62
CA LEU A 88 18.80 -2.78 -19.32
C LEU A 88 17.60 -3.15 -18.42
N PRO A 89 17.79 -3.94 -17.35
CA PRO A 89 16.77 -4.06 -16.32
C PRO A 89 16.38 -2.67 -15.78
N ASN A 90 15.09 -2.50 -15.50
CA ASN A 90 14.44 -1.26 -15.06
C ASN A 90 14.38 -0.14 -16.10
N GLU A 91 14.38 -0.47 -17.39
CA GLU A 91 14.14 0.50 -18.46
C GLU A 91 12.85 0.23 -19.25
N ARG A 92 12.35 1.28 -19.90
CA ARG A 92 11.20 1.26 -20.81
C ARG A 92 11.47 0.35 -22.00
N VAL A 93 10.45 -0.41 -22.37
CA VAL A 93 10.48 -1.35 -23.50
C VAL A 93 9.53 -0.89 -24.60
N ALA A 94 8.34 -0.41 -24.22
CA ALA A 94 7.35 0.09 -25.15
C ALA A 94 6.48 1.15 -24.48
N ASP A 95 5.90 1.99 -25.31
CA ASP A 95 4.83 2.93 -24.98
C ASP A 95 3.87 2.92 -26.16
N THR A 96 2.68 2.38 -25.97
CA THR A 96 1.72 2.12 -27.06
C THR A 96 0.30 2.37 -26.58
N THR A 97 -0.67 2.22 -27.49
CA THR A 97 -2.10 2.32 -27.18
C THR A 97 -2.75 0.96 -27.30
N LEU A 98 -3.71 0.68 -26.42
CA LEU A 98 -4.49 -0.54 -26.36
C LEU A 98 -5.98 -0.17 -26.28
N GLU A 99 -6.74 -0.62 -27.27
CA GLU A 99 -8.20 -0.51 -27.26
C GLU A 99 -8.81 -1.56 -26.32
N LEU A 100 -9.57 -1.10 -25.31
CA LEU A 100 -10.31 -1.95 -24.38
C LEU A 100 -11.72 -1.39 -24.17
N GLY A 101 -12.74 -2.24 -24.34
CA GLY A 101 -14.13 -1.83 -24.11
C GLY A 101 -14.59 -0.64 -24.96
N GLY A 102 -14.00 -0.42 -26.14
CA GLY A 102 -14.29 0.72 -27.03
C GLY A 102 -13.64 2.03 -26.61
N ARG A 103 -12.59 1.99 -25.79
CA ARG A 103 -11.79 3.14 -25.36
C ARG A 103 -10.31 2.86 -25.57
N ALA A 104 -9.57 3.89 -25.98
CA ALA A 104 -8.12 3.87 -26.09
C ALA A 104 -7.49 4.07 -24.71
N PHE A 105 -6.63 3.14 -24.30
CA PHE A 105 -5.81 3.28 -23.10
C PHE A 105 -4.33 3.21 -23.47
N ARG A 106 -3.50 3.99 -22.81
CA ARG A 106 -2.05 3.89 -22.94
C ARG A 106 -1.54 2.66 -22.21
N LEU A 107 -0.63 1.93 -22.85
CA LEU A 107 0.03 0.74 -22.33
C LEU A 107 1.55 0.95 -22.34
N VAL A 108 2.12 1.10 -21.16
CA VAL A 108 3.57 1.21 -20.95
C VAL A 108 4.13 -0.17 -20.61
N ALA A 109 5.17 -0.61 -21.31
CA ALA A 109 5.89 -1.84 -21.02
C ALA A 109 7.29 -1.54 -20.46
N TRP A 110 7.69 -2.29 -19.44
CA TRP A 110 8.93 -2.12 -18.69
C TRP A 110 9.67 -3.45 -18.58
N LYS A 111 10.99 -3.41 -18.69
CA LYS A 111 11.83 -4.57 -18.39
C LYS A 111 12.16 -4.54 -16.91
N LYS A 112 11.73 -5.55 -16.16
CA LYS A 112 12.06 -5.69 -14.73
C LYS A 112 12.77 -7.00 -14.47
N LEU A 113 13.55 -7.06 -13.38
CA LEU A 113 13.98 -8.34 -12.84
C LEU A 113 12.81 -8.94 -12.06
N GLY A 114 12.38 -10.14 -12.44
CA GLY A 114 11.28 -10.83 -11.78
C GLY A 114 11.56 -12.31 -11.64
N TRP A 115 10.68 -12.99 -10.90
CA TRP A 115 10.78 -14.42 -10.67
C TRP A 115 10.11 -15.18 -11.82
N ARG A 116 10.87 -16.03 -12.50
CA ARG A 116 10.33 -17.01 -13.45
C ARG A 116 10.40 -18.40 -12.85
N VAL A 117 9.32 -19.16 -13.04
CA VAL A 117 9.28 -20.59 -12.75
C VAL A 117 10.35 -21.28 -13.58
N VAL A 118 11.24 -22.02 -12.91
CA VAL A 118 12.16 -22.94 -13.57
C VAL A 118 11.37 -24.14 -14.03
N ARG A 119 11.51 -24.51 -15.30
CA ARG A 119 10.80 -25.65 -15.90
C ARG A 119 11.81 -26.74 -16.28
N GLU A 120 11.39 -27.98 -16.12
CA GLU A 120 12.11 -29.16 -16.61
C GLU A 120 12.00 -29.26 -18.15
N ALA A 121 12.74 -30.19 -18.75
CA ALA A 121 12.71 -30.41 -20.21
C ALA A 121 11.31 -30.77 -20.74
N ASP A 122 10.46 -31.40 -19.91
CA ASP A 122 9.06 -31.72 -20.23
C ASP A 122 8.10 -30.51 -20.08
N GLY A 123 8.62 -29.33 -19.73
CA GLY A 123 7.85 -28.11 -19.53
C GLY A 123 7.16 -27.99 -18.17
N ARG A 124 7.25 -29.00 -17.29
CA ARG A 124 6.64 -28.93 -15.96
C ARG A 124 7.45 -28.02 -15.02
N PRO A 125 6.81 -27.34 -14.06
CA PRO A 125 7.52 -26.59 -13.03
C PRO A 125 8.46 -27.50 -12.24
N ARG A 126 9.75 -27.16 -12.20
CA ARG A 126 10.72 -27.83 -11.33
C ARG A 126 10.32 -27.63 -9.88
N ARG A 127 10.37 -28.70 -9.09
CA ARG A 127 10.10 -28.65 -7.66
C ARG A 127 11.36 -28.99 -6.86
N ASP A 128 11.52 -28.37 -5.71
CA ASP A 128 12.59 -28.70 -4.76
C ASP A 128 12.27 -30.01 -4.01
N ALA A 129 13.20 -30.45 -3.15
CA ALA A 129 13.01 -31.66 -2.33
C ALA A 129 11.80 -31.60 -1.37
N LYS A 130 11.23 -30.41 -1.14
CA LYS A 130 10.03 -30.18 -0.32
C LYS A 130 8.77 -30.01 -1.18
N GLY A 131 8.85 -30.26 -2.49
CA GLY A 131 7.74 -30.13 -3.42
C GLY A 131 7.38 -28.68 -3.81
N LYS A 132 8.15 -27.67 -3.39
CA LYS A 132 7.89 -26.26 -3.75
C LYS A 132 8.43 -25.94 -5.13
N VAL A 133 7.69 -25.13 -5.90
CA VAL A 133 8.11 -24.67 -7.23
C VAL A 133 9.38 -23.84 -7.12
N VAL A 134 10.38 -24.14 -7.95
CA VAL A 134 11.65 -23.43 -7.98
C VAL A 134 11.54 -22.22 -8.92
N TYR A 135 11.96 -21.07 -8.43
CA TYR A 135 12.00 -19.82 -9.19
C TYR A 135 13.45 -19.38 -9.43
N ARG A 136 13.68 -18.66 -10.53
CA ARG A 136 14.93 -17.97 -10.80
C ARG A 136 14.67 -16.52 -11.17
N ALA A 137 15.57 -15.63 -10.77
CA ALA A 137 15.56 -14.25 -11.24
C ALA A 137 15.82 -14.23 -12.76
N ALA A 138 14.97 -13.54 -13.50
CA ALA A 138 15.10 -13.36 -14.94
C ALA A 138 14.45 -12.05 -15.37
N PRO A 139 14.89 -11.45 -16.49
CA PRO A 139 14.17 -10.34 -17.08
C PRO A 139 12.74 -10.73 -17.46
N VAL A 140 11.77 -9.93 -17.04
CA VAL A 140 10.35 -10.06 -17.34
C VAL A 140 9.80 -8.74 -17.85
N VAL A 141 8.76 -8.83 -18.69
CA VAL A 141 7.96 -7.68 -19.10
C VAL A 141 6.96 -7.41 -17.99
N PHE A 142 6.96 -6.18 -17.48
CA PHE A 142 5.88 -5.65 -16.68
C PHE A 142 5.13 -4.60 -17.50
N THR A 143 3.81 -4.56 -17.40
CA THR A 143 3.00 -3.59 -18.16
C THR A 143 2.13 -2.78 -17.21
N TYR A 144 1.88 -1.52 -17.58
CA TYR A 144 0.99 -0.59 -16.91
C TYR A 144 0.01 -0.02 -17.93
N LEU A 145 -1.26 -0.04 -17.58
CA LEU A 145 -2.38 0.47 -18.36
C LEU A 145 -2.88 1.75 -17.66
N THR A 146 -3.10 2.82 -18.44
CA THR A 146 -3.59 4.10 -17.94
C THR A 146 -4.36 4.87 -19.00
N ASN A 147 -5.21 5.81 -18.59
CA ASN A 147 -5.81 6.81 -19.47
C ASN A 147 -5.05 8.16 -19.48
N LEU A 148 -3.89 8.25 -18.81
CA LEU A 148 -3.00 9.41 -18.91
C LEU A 148 -2.40 9.53 -20.32
N SER A 149 -2.43 10.75 -20.85
CA SER A 149 -1.80 11.07 -22.13
C SER A 149 -0.27 11.12 -22.03
N ALA A 150 0.40 11.10 -23.19
CA ALA A 150 1.86 11.24 -23.27
C ALA A 150 2.36 12.65 -22.90
N ASP A 151 1.50 13.66 -23.01
CA ASP A 151 1.84 15.05 -22.71
C ASP A 151 1.73 15.36 -21.20
N GLU A 152 0.91 14.60 -20.46
CA GLU A 152 0.75 14.76 -19.01
C GLU A 152 1.85 14.04 -18.23
N PHE A 153 2.13 12.78 -18.59
CA PHE A 153 3.09 11.93 -17.88
C PHE A 153 4.00 11.19 -18.85
N ASP A 154 5.30 11.25 -18.61
CA ASP A 154 6.22 10.33 -19.25
C ASP A 154 6.08 8.90 -18.67
N PRO A 155 6.58 7.87 -19.37
CA PRO A 155 6.50 6.50 -18.89
C PRO A 155 7.17 6.24 -17.54
N ASP A 156 8.29 6.90 -17.24
CA ASP A 156 8.99 6.77 -15.96
C ASP A 156 8.11 7.29 -14.81
N GLN A 157 7.41 8.41 -15.03
CA GLN A 157 6.46 8.99 -14.09
C GLN A 157 5.25 8.08 -13.87
N ILE A 158 4.75 7.36 -14.89
CA ILE A 158 3.67 6.37 -14.72
C ILE A 158 4.13 5.22 -13.81
N VAL A 159 5.35 4.71 -14.01
CA VAL A 159 5.92 3.65 -13.16
C VAL A 159 6.12 4.14 -11.73
N ALA A 160 6.64 5.37 -11.56
CA ALA A 160 6.83 5.99 -10.27
C ALA A 160 5.48 6.21 -9.55
N LEU A 161 4.45 6.68 -10.26
CA LEU A 161 3.10 6.85 -9.74
C LEU A 161 2.53 5.52 -9.26
N TYR A 162 2.58 4.47 -10.09
CA TYR A 162 2.09 3.15 -9.71
C TYR A 162 2.86 2.54 -8.52
N SER A 163 4.16 2.86 -8.38
CA SER A 163 4.96 2.34 -7.26
C SER A 163 4.42 2.79 -5.89
N ARG A 164 3.72 3.94 -5.82
CA ARG A 164 3.08 4.43 -4.60
C ARG A 164 1.97 3.51 -4.08
N ARG A 165 1.40 2.64 -4.93
CA ARG A 165 0.41 1.63 -4.52
C ARG A 165 0.96 0.69 -3.45
N TRP A 166 2.27 0.45 -3.41
CA TRP A 166 2.90 -0.40 -2.39
C TRP A 166 2.56 0.04 -0.96
N GLY A 167 2.29 1.33 -0.72
CA GLY A 167 1.88 1.83 0.59
C GLY A 167 0.63 1.17 1.16
N VAL A 168 -0.25 0.59 0.33
CA VAL A 168 -1.42 -0.19 0.77
C VAL A 168 -0.99 -1.55 1.34
N GLU A 169 0.02 -2.19 0.77
CA GLU A 169 0.55 -3.47 1.31
C GLU A 169 1.24 -3.23 2.64
N ASP A 170 2.06 -2.20 2.74
CA ASP A 170 2.69 -1.80 4.00
C ASP A 170 1.63 -1.48 5.06
N PHE A 171 0.53 -0.81 4.69
CA PHE A 171 -0.59 -0.55 5.57
C PHE A 171 -1.23 -1.84 6.11
N PHE A 172 -1.54 -2.80 5.23
CA PHE A 172 -2.12 -4.08 5.66
C PHE A 172 -1.14 -4.89 6.51
N GLU A 173 0.14 -4.93 6.15
CA GLU A 173 1.16 -5.63 6.93
C GLU A 173 1.28 -5.02 8.34
N GLN A 174 1.38 -3.70 8.43
CA GLN A 174 1.50 -3.00 9.71
C GLN A 174 0.25 -3.21 10.56
N THR A 175 -0.94 -2.96 10.02
CA THR A 175 -2.19 -3.10 10.79
C THR A 175 -2.42 -4.53 11.28
N ASN A 176 -2.09 -5.54 10.46
CA ASN A 176 -2.21 -6.94 10.86
C ASN A 176 -1.20 -7.34 11.94
N ASN A 177 0.08 -7.02 11.73
CA ASN A 177 1.18 -7.53 12.55
C ASN A 177 1.45 -6.67 13.79
N GLN A 178 1.29 -5.35 13.68
CA GLN A 178 1.63 -4.40 14.74
C GLN A 178 0.41 -3.90 15.51
N TYR A 179 -0.73 -3.70 14.84
CA TYR A 179 -1.92 -3.11 15.46
C TYR A 179 -3.04 -4.12 15.78
N GLY A 180 -2.80 -5.41 15.56
CA GLY A 180 -3.70 -6.46 16.03
C GLY A 180 -4.96 -6.65 15.17
N LEU A 181 -4.93 -6.31 13.89
CA LEU A 181 -5.97 -6.73 12.94
C LEU A 181 -5.79 -8.17 12.46
N GLY A 182 -4.60 -8.77 12.66
CA GLY A 182 -4.35 -10.18 12.31
C GLY A 182 -5.08 -11.18 13.23
N ARG A 183 -5.57 -10.73 14.39
CA ARG A 183 -6.33 -11.57 15.33
C ARG A 183 -7.32 -10.72 16.11
N PHE A 184 -8.61 -10.93 15.87
CA PHE A 184 -9.65 -10.19 16.57
C PHE A 184 -9.78 -10.62 18.04
N PRO A 185 -10.14 -9.68 18.94
CA PRO A 185 -10.29 -9.96 20.36
C PRO A 185 -11.58 -10.72 20.71
N ALA A 186 -12.54 -10.75 19.80
CA ALA A 186 -13.84 -11.38 19.97
C ALA A 186 -14.37 -11.92 18.64
N THR A 187 -15.41 -12.75 18.71
CA THR A 187 -16.17 -13.25 17.54
C THR A 187 -17.44 -12.46 17.27
N ASP A 188 -17.85 -11.59 18.20
CA ASP A 188 -19.00 -10.71 18.03
C ASP A 188 -18.71 -9.65 16.95
N LEU A 189 -19.60 -9.55 15.95
CA LEU A 189 -19.38 -8.69 14.79
C LEU A 189 -19.35 -7.20 15.16
N ALA A 190 -20.15 -6.76 16.15
CA ALA A 190 -20.17 -5.36 16.55
C ALA A 190 -18.84 -4.99 17.25
N LEU A 191 -18.36 -5.84 18.15
CA LEU A 191 -17.05 -5.67 18.78
C LEU A 191 -15.90 -5.71 17.77
N VAL A 192 -15.96 -6.60 16.77
CA VAL A 192 -14.97 -6.66 15.69
C VAL A 192 -14.96 -5.36 14.88
N LYS A 193 -16.13 -4.83 14.51
CA LYS A 193 -16.24 -3.55 13.78
C LYS A 193 -15.66 -2.38 14.58
N VAL A 194 -15.98 -2.30 15.87
CA VAL A 194 -15.42 -1.27 16.77
C VAL A 194 -13.91 -1.41 16.90
N HIS A 195 -13.38 -2.63 17.05
CA HIS A 195 -11.94 -2.90 17.10
C HIS A 195 -11.23 -2.43 15.83
N ILE A 196 -11.79 -2.73 14.65
CA ILE A 196 -11.26 -2.27 13.36
C ILE A 196 -11.23 -0.74 13.33
N ALA A 197 -12.34 -0.07 13.62
CA ALA A 197 -12.43 1.39 13.57
C ALA A 197 -11.43 2.06 14.53
N LEU A 198 -11.35 1.62 15.79
CA LEU A 198 -10.40 2.16 16.77
C LEU A 198 -8.94 1.90 16.36
N THR A 199 -8.67 0.74 15.77
CA THR A 199 -7.34 0.41 15.25
C THR A 199 -6.93 1.35 14.12
N LEU A 200 -7.82 1.63 13.17
CA LEU A 200 -7.56 2.56 12.07
C LEU A 200 -7.35 3.99 12.56
N ILE A 201 -8.14 4.45 13.53
CA ILE A 201 -7.96 5.76 14.16
C ILE A 201 -6.59 5.82 14.86
N GLY A 202 -6.26 4.81 15.67
CA GLY A 202 -4.97 4.73 16.35
C GLY A 202 -3.79 4.70 15.39
N TYR A 203 -3.93 4.00 14.26
CA TYR A 203 -2.95 3.98 13.18
C TYR A 203 -2.71 5.37 12.60
N LEU A 204 -3.79 6.10 12.24
CA LEU A 204 -3.69 7.45 11.67
C LEU A 204 -3.05 8.43 12.65
N LEU A 205 -3.46 8.39 13.93
CA LEU A 205 -2.89 9.23 14.97
C LEU A 205 -1.40 8.96 15.17
N LEU A 206 -0.99 7.69 15.20
CA LEU A 206 0.42 7.36 15.34
C LEU A 206 1.22 7.80 14.12
N ARG A 207 0.68 7.63 12.91
CA ARG A 207 1.36 8.03 11.67
C ARG A 207 1.58 9.54 11.61
N GLN A 208 0.58 10.33 12.02
CA GLN A 208 0.73 11.77 12.15
C GLN A 208 1.78 12.14 13.20
N PHE A 209 1.77 11.45 14.35
CA PHE A 209 2.78 11.66 15.39
C PHE A 209 4.21 11.34 14.89
N GLN A 210 4.39 10.23 14.16
CA GLN A 210 5.69 9.84 13.61
C GLN A 210 6.26 10.90 12.66
N GLN A 211 5.41 11.48 11.81
CA GLN A 211 5.79 12.57 10.91
C GLN A 211 6.21 13.81 11.70
N LEU A 212 5.38 14.27 12.62
CA LEU A 212 5.68 15.43 13.47
C LEU A 212 6.95 15.20 14.31
N ALA A 213 7.12 14.00 14.87
CA ALA A 213 8.32 13.66 15.64
C ALA A 213 9.58 13.70 14.77
N ALA A 214 9.52 13.18 13.54
CA ALA A 214 10.65 13.23 12.60
C ALA A 214 11.01 14.67 12.21
N GLU A 215 10.00 15.52 12.01
CA GLU A 215 10.18 16.95 11.72
C GLU A 215 10.79 17.69 12.91
N TRP A 216 10.21 17.56 14.11
CA TRP A 216 10.68 18.27 15.31
C TRP A 216 12.06 17.85 15.78
N THR A 217 12.41 16.58 15.60
CA THR A 217 13.72 16.07 16.02
C THR A 217 14.76 16.09 14.91
N GLU A 218 14.36 16.50 13.69
CA GLU A 218 15.17 16.42 12.47
C GLU A 218 15.75 15.01 12.22
N GLN A 219 15.05 13.97 12.69
CA GLN A 219 15.48 12.58 12.61
C GLN A 219 14.47 11.75 11.82
N ALA A 220 14.80 11.51 10.55
CA ALA A 220 13.98 10.72 9.64
C ALA A 220 13.67 9.29 10.15
N GLU A 221 14.47 8.75 11.09
CA GLU A 221 14.21 7.44 11.70
C GLU A 221 12.91 7.37 12.50
N TYR A 222 12.35 8.51 12.94
CA TYR A 222 11.05 8.52 13.62
C TYR A 222 9.86 8.39 12.68
N ALA A 223 10.02 8.77 11.39
CA ALA A 223 8.95 8.68 10.40
C ALA A 223 8.57 7.22 10.07
N THR A 224 9.44 6.26 10.37
CA THR A 224 9.25 4.82 10.11
C THR A 224 9.29 3.98 11.38
N MET A 225 9.18 4.62 12.55
CA MET A 225 9.33 3.95 13.85
C MET A 225 8.19 2.97 14.14
N GLU A 226 8.49 1.70 14.41
CA GLU A 226 7.47 0.71 14.79
C GLU A 226 6.68 1.06 16.06
N LEU A 227 5.43 0.58 16.15
CA LEU A 227 4.55 0.81 17.32
C LEU A 227 5.19 0.33 18.64
N ARG A 228 5.97 -0.75 18.62
CA ARG A 228 6.70 -1.24 19.81
C ARG A 228 7.77 -0.25 20.28
N ARG A 229 8.50 0.32 19.32
CA ARG A 229 9.53 1.33 19.58
C ARG A 229 8.86 2.62 20.09
N PHE A 230 7.75 3.05 19.50
CA PHE A 230 6.94 4.15 20.00
C PHE A 230 6.48 3.92 21.45
N SER A 231 5.84 2.78 21.73
CA SER A 231 5.35 2.47 23.09
C SER A 231 6.49 2.49 24.12
N ARG A 232 7.66 1.97 23.75
CA ARG A 232 8.84 2.01 24.62
C ARG A 232 9.37 3.43 24.84
N ASP A 233 9.60 4.16 23.76
CA ASP A 233 10.38 5.40 23.76
C ASP A 233 9.53 6.63 24.17
N PHE A 234 8.24 6.62 23.86
CA PHE A 234 7.35 7.78 24.02
C PHE A 234 6.22 7.59 25.06
N LEU A 235 5.92 6.34 25.46
CA LEU A 235 4.94 6.09 26.53
C LEU A 235 5.63 5.57 27.79
N ARG A 236 6.31 4.43 27.70
CA ARG A 236 6.85 3.74 28.89
C ARG A 236 8.04 4.47 29.50
N ALA A 237 9.02 4.87 28.69
CA ALA A 237 10.22 5.53 29.21
C ALA A 237 9.90 6.87 29.91
N PRO A 238 9.08 7.78 29.33
CA PRO A 238 8.68 9.01 30.01
C PRO A 238 7.83 8.75 31.27
N LEU A 239 6.87 7.83 31.23
CA LEU A 239 6.05 7.48 32.41
C LEU A 239 6.89 6.91 33.55
N ASN A 240 7.85 6.03 33.25
CA ASN A 240 8.77 5.49 34.24
C ASN A 240 9.66 6.58 34.84
N TRP A 241 10.11 7.53 34.03
CA TRP A 241 10.87 8.68 34.51
C TRP A 241 10.04 9.60 35.41
N LEU A 242 8.80 9.92 35.04
CA LEU A 242 7.87 10.71 35.87
C LEU A 242 7.56 10.02 37.20
N ARG A 243 7.31 8.70 37.18
CA ARG A 243 7.13 7.90 38.39
C ARG A 243 8.36 7.93 39.29
N TRP A 244 9.56 7.81 38.70
CA TRP A 244 10.81 7.91 39.43
C TRP A 244 10.97 9.28 40.09
N ARG A 245 10.74 10.38 39.36
CA ARG A 245 10.84 11.76 39.89
C ARG A 245 9.88 12.03 41.06
N ARG A 246 8.69 11.41 41.05
CA ARG A 246 7.72 11.54 42.16
C ARG A 246 8.11 10.78 43.43
N THR A 247 8.97 9.77 43.30
CA THR A 247 9.29 8.83 44.38
C THR A 247 10.70 9.00 44.94
N HIS A 248 11.52 9.86 44.34
CA HIS A 248 12.95 10.01 44.65
C HIS A 248 13.32 11.47 44.92
N SER A 249 14.15 11.70 45.93
CA SER A 249 14.58 13.04 46.35
C SER A 249 15.59 13.65 45.36
N PRO A 250 15.69 14.99 45.29
CA PRO A 250 16.71 15.67 44.49
C PRO A 250 18.11 15.19 44.89
N GLY A 251 18.85 14.57 43.96
CA GLY A 251 20.21 14.07 44.19
C GLY A 251 20.43 12.58 43.89
N GLN A 252 19.37 11.79 43.73
CA GLN A 252 19.49 10.39 43.28
C GLN A 252 19.72 10.31 41.76
N ARG A 253 20.51 9.34 41.28
CA ARG A 253 20.75 9.17 39.83
C ARG A 253 19.50 8.64 39.15
N ALA A 254 18.96 9.42 38.20
CA ALA A 254 17.85 9.01 37.37
C ALA A 254 18.18 7.77 36.52
N PRO A 255 17.17 6.96 36.14
CA PRO A 255 17.35 5.95 35.11
C PRO A 255 17.88 6.61 33.84
N ARG A 256 18.91 6.03 33.21
CA ARG A 256 19.47 6.55 31.96
C ARG A 256 18.41 6.49 30.85
N LEU A 257 17.72 7.61 30.62
CA LEU A 257 17.11 7.87 29.31
C LEU A 257 18.26 8.00 28.32
N ARG A 258 18.17 7.35 27.14
CA ARG A 258 19.19 7.56 26.11
C ARG A 258 19.19 9.06 25.75
N PRO A 259 20.35 9.70 25.48
CA PRO A 259 20.44 11.13 25.21
C PRO A 259 19.45 11.65 24.15
N ARG A 260 19.10 10.81 23.17
CA ARG A 260 18.14 11.13 22.09
C ARG A 260 16.69 11.28 22.53
N HIS A 261 16.31 10.80 23.72
CA HIS A 261 14.94 10.94 24.26
C HIS A 261 14.80 12.15 25.19
N LEU A 262 15.92 12.71 25.67
CA LEU A 262 15.91 13.87 26.56
C LEU A 262 15.52 15.15 25.82
N GLY A 263 16.05 15.38 24.60
CA GLY A 263 15.67 16.55 23.79
C GLY A 263 14.17 16.62 23.45
N PHE A 264 13.53 15.46 23.24
CA PHE A 264 12.08 15.40 23.00
C PHE A 264 11.28 15.63 24.29
N VAL A 265 11.65 14.99 25.41
CA VAL A 265 10.95 15.16 26.70
C VAL A 265 11.13 16.57 27.25
N ASP A 266 12.32 17.15 27.13
CA ASP A 266 12.59 18.54 27.53
C ASP A 266 11.85 19.53 26.62
N GLY A 267 11.76 19.27 25.31
CA GLY A 267 10.96 20.08 24.38
C GLY A 267 9.45 20.02 24.66
N LEU A 268 8.93 18.86 25.06
CA LEU A 268 7.50 18.68 25.37
C LEU A 268 7.09 19.24 26.73
N LEU A 269 8.04 19.32 27.68
CA LEU A 269 7.82 19.85 29.02
C LEU A 269 8.16 21.35 29.15
N ASN A 270 8.84 21.93 28.16
CA ASN A 270 9.13 23.37 28.08
C ASN A 270 8.10 24.15 27.22
N LEU A 271 6.88 23.64 27.05
CA LEU A 271 5.75 24.36 26.41
C LEU A 271 5.18 25.50 27.26
N ASP A 272 6.02 26.18 28.04
CA ASP A 272 5.76 27.47 28.69
C ASP A 272 6.66 28.54 28.07
N GLY A 273 6.57 28.70 26.75
CA GLY A 273 7.21 29.75 25.96
C GLY A 273 6.26 30.31 24.91
#